data_AF-A0A4V0I0D6-F1
#
_entry.id   AF-A0A4V0I0D6-F1
#
_cell.length_a   1.000
_cell.length_b   1.000
_cell.length_c   1.000
_cell.angle_alpha   90.00
_cell.angle_beta   90.00
_cell.angle_gamma   90.00
#
_symmetry.space_group_name_H-M   'P 1'
#
loop_
_entity.id
_entity.type
_entity.pdbx_description
1 polymer ?
#
loop_
_entity_poly.entity_id
_entity_poly.type
_entity_poly.pdbx_seq_one_letter_code
_entity_poly.pdbx_strand_id
1 'polypeptide(L)'
;MLKPEFTDANGRKWCLKITIAHVKPLKEAGFDLKAVRDSTDAFDALADPETFGHVFYLLCEAQAEKLGVSPEEFMSGFDGATIHAASNALLAAVADFTHPPAVAKLVKERLPGMLADADAKAVELVNAAPA
;
A
#
# COMPACT_ATOMS: atom_id res chain seq x y z
N MET A 1 16.57 -3.11 1.69
CA MET A 1 15.50 -3.90 1.03
C MET A 1 14.17 -3.45 1.63
N LEU A 2 13.19 -3.13 0.79
CA LEU A 2 11.82 -2.91 1.24
C LEU A 2 11.32 -4.20 1.92
N LYS A 3 10.63 -4.05 3.04
CA LYS A 3 10.01 -5.17 3.75
C LYS A 3 8.50 -4.97 3.74
N PRO A 4 7.70 -6.05 3.72
CA PRO A 4 6.25 -5.95 3.79
C PRO A 4 5.80 -5.70 5.24
N GLU A 5 6.40 -4.72 5.92
CA GLU A 5 6.07 -4.31 7.29
C GLU A 5 6.29 -2.81 7.47
N PHE A 6 5.47 -2.18 8.30
CA PHE A 6 5.62 -0.78 8.70
C PHE A 6 5.28 -0.59 10.18
N THR A 7 5.65 0.57 10.72
CA THR A 7 5.28 0.99 12.08
C THR A 7 4.42 2.24 11.96
N ASP A 8 3.30 2.29 12.67
CA ASP A 8 2.41 3.45 12.69
C ASP A 8 2.85 4.52 13.70
N ALA A 9 2.19 5.68 13.66
CA ALA A 9 2.49 6.81 14.54
C ALA A 9 2.31 6.49 16.03
N ASN A 10 1.54 5.46 16.37
CA ASN A 10 1.31 4.98 17.73
C ASN A 10 2.31 3.88 18.15
N GLY A 11 3.31 3.59 17.30
CA GLY A 11 4.35 2.61 17.58
C GLY A 11 3.93 1.15 17.36
N ARG A 12 2.76 0.90 16.76
CA ARG A 12 2.29 -0.46 16.45
C ARG A 12 2.92 -0.93 15.16
N LYS A 13 3.37 -2.18 15.16
CA LYS A 13 4.00 -2.81 13.99
C LYS A 13 2.98 -3.63 13.23
N TRP A 14 2.89 -3.40 11.92
CA TRP A 14 1.96 -4.05 11.01
C TRP A 14 2.73 -4.83 9.94
N CYS A 15 2.35 -6.09 9.70
CA CYS A 15 2.95 -6.94 8.67
C CYS A 15 1.93 -7.17 7.55
N LEU A 16 2.27 -6.79 6.32
CA LEU A 16 1.41 -6.98 5.16
C LEU A 16 1.68 -8.34 4.52
N LYS A 17 0.62 -9.14 4.35
CA LYS A 17 0.72 -10.42 3.65
C LYS A 17 -0.43 -10.57 2.67
N ILE A 18 -0.13 -10.47 1.38
CA ILE A 18 -1.10 -10.68 0.32
C ILE A 18 -1.18 -12.17 0.01
N THR A 19 -2.42 -12.67 -0.09
CA THR A 19 -2.74 -14.05 -0.44
C THR A 19 -3.90 -14.04 -1.43
N ILE A 20 -4.20 -15.20 -2.02
CA ILE A 20 -5.34 -15.33 -2.97
C ILE A 20 -6.66 -14.88 -2.34
N ALA A 21 -6.83 -15.04 -1.02
CA ALA A 21 -8.05 -14.60 -0.31
C ALA A 21 -8.27 -13.08 -0.38
N HIS A 22 -7.20 -12.30 -0.52
CA HIS A 22 -7.26 -10.84 -0.57
C HIS A 22 -7.57 -10.30 -1.98
N VAL A 23 -7.43 -11.10 -3.03
CA VAL A 23 -7.54 -10.62 -4.43
C VAL A 23 -8.92 -10.04 -4.72
N LYS A 24 -9.99 -10.71 -4.30
CA LYS A 24 -11.35 -10.24 -4.53
C LYS A 24 -11.70 -9.01 -3.65
N PRO A 25 -11.51 -9.05 -2.31
CA PRO A 25 -11.79 -7.90 -1.46
C PRO A 25 -11.02 -6.64 -1.83
N LEU A 26 -9.72 -6.77 -2.16
CA LEU A 26 -8.91 -5.61 -2.58
C LEU A 26 -9.44 -4.97 -3.86
N LYS A 27 -9.84 -5.79 -4.84
CA LYS A 27 -10.44 -5.30 -6.07
C LYS A 27 -11.77 -4.58 -5.81
N GLU A 28 -12.61 -5.13 -4.93
CA GLU A 28 -13.88 -4.50 -4.53
C GLU A 28 -13.64 -3.18 -3.76
N ALA A 29 -12.52 -3.08 -3.05
CA ALA A 29 -12.05 -1.85 -2.42
C ALA A 29 -11.35 -0.86 -3.38
N GLY A 30 -11.32 -1.13 -4.68
CA GLY A 30 -10.71 -0.22 -5.68
C GLY A 30 -9.24 -0.47 -5.99
N PHE A 31 -8.59 -1.46 -5.36
CA PHE A 31 -7.18 -1.80 -5.58
C PHE A 31 -7.03 -3.11 -6.36
N ASP A 32 -6.87 -3.01 -7.68
CA ASP A 32 -6.68 -4.19 -8.53
C ASP A 32 -5.21 -4.62 -8.61
N LEU A 33 -4.87 -5.70 -7.89
CA LEU A 33 -3.54 -6.32 -7.92
C LEU A 33 -3.06 -6.73 -9.32
N LYS A 34 -3.97 -6.99 -10.27
CA LYS A 34 -3.58 -7.29 -11.66
C LYS A 34 -3.06 -6.05 -12.37
N ALA A 35 -3.68 -4.89 -12.12
CA ALA A 35 -3.28 -3.62 -12.72
C ALA A 35 -1.90 -3.18 -12.23
N VAL A 36 -1.54 -3.49 -10.98
CA VAL A 36 -0.20 -3.21 -10.40
C VAL A 36 0.95 -3.87 -11.21
N ARG A 37 0.68 -5.02 -11.84
CA ARG A 37 1.70 -5.70 -12.67
C ARG A 37 1.98 -4.94 -13.96
N ASP A 38 0.96 -4.28 -14.49
CA ASP A 38 0.97 -3.73 -15.84
C ASP A 38 1.20 -2.20 -15.82
N SER A 39 0.96 -1.51 -14.69
CA SER A 39 1.19 -0.07 -14.51
C SER A 39 1.28 0.34 -13.02
N THR A 40 1.69 1.59 -12.77
CA THR A 40 1.62 2.22 -11.43
C THR A 40 0.22 2.70 -11.06
N ASP A 41 -0.74 2.69 -11.99
CA ASP A 41 -2.04 3.37 -11.85
C ASP A 41 -2.87 2.81 -10.68
N ALA A 42 -2.65 1.56 -10.29
CA ALA A 42 -3.26 0.98 -9.10
C ALA A 42 -2.81 1.66 -7.79
N PHE A 43 -1.63 2.29 -7.77
CA PHE A 43 -1.19 3.11 -6.65
C PHE A 43 -1.80 4.51 -6.67
N ASP A 44 -2.22 5.02 -7.84
CA ASP A 44 -2.97 6.29 -7.92
C ASP A 44 -4.32 6.17 -7.20
N ALA A 45 -4.93 4.98 -7.19
CA ALA A 45 -6.15 4.70 -6.42
C ALA A 45 -5.94 4.89 -4.90
N LEU A 46 -4.71 4.76 -4.39
CA LEU A 46 -4.39 4.99 -2.98
C LEU A 46 -4.24 6.47 -2.63
N ALA A 47 -4.32 7.39 -3.60
CA ALA A 47 -4.43 8.81 -3.34
C ALA A 47 -5.79 9.19 -2.73
N ASP A 48 -6.82 8.36 -2.95
CA ASP A 48 -8.11 8.48 -2.28
C ASP A 48 -8.01 7.95 -0.83
N PRO A 49 -8.26 8.79 0.21
CA PRO A 49 -8.10 8.39 1.60
C PRO A 49 -9.01 7.24 2.04
N GLU A 50 -10.22 7.13 1.46
CA GLU A 50 -11.16 6.05 1.79
C GLU A 50 -10.65 4.71 1.25
N THR A 51 -10.23 4.69 -0.02
CA THR A 51 -9.60 3.54 -0.68
C THR A 51 -8.34 3.11 0.06
N PHE A 52 -7.48 4.08 0.42
CA PHE A 52 -6.28 3.84 1.21
C PHE A 52 -6.64 3.13 2.53
N GLY A 53 -7.54 3.72 3.33
CA GLY A 53 -7.90 3.16 4.63
C GLY A 53 -8.49 1.75 4.52
N HIS A 54 -9.38 1.53 3.57
CA HIS A 54 -10.03 0.23 3.36
C HIS A 54 -9.01 -0.85 2.95
N VAL A 55 -8.11 -0.55 2.02
CA VAL A 55 -7.05 -1.49 1.58
C VAL A 55 -6.14 -1.88 2.74
N PHE A 56 -5.64 -0.90 3.50
CA PHE A 56 -4.74 -1.18 4.61
C PHE A 56 -5.45 -1.90 5.76
N TYR A 57 -6.70 -1.55 6.06
CA TYR A 57 -7.47 -2.28 7.07
C TYR A 57 -7.70 -3.73 6.64
N LEU A 58 -8.12 -3.99 5.39
CA LEU A 58 -8.30 -5.36 4.87
C LEU A 58 -7.05 -6.23 5.01
N LEU A 59 -5.86 -5.65 4.81
CA LEU A 59 -4.59 -6.38 4.93
C LEU A 59 -4.15 -6.58 6.39
N CYS A 60 -4.62 -5.71 7.30
CA CYS A 60 -4.25 -5.71 8.71
C CYS A 60 -5.36 -6.21 9.64
N GLU A 61 -6.55 -6.52 9.15
CA GLU A 61 -7.77 -6.79 9.92
C GLU A 61 -7.53 -7.86 10.99
N ALA A 62 -7.02 -9.03 10.60
CA ALA A 62 -6.72 -10.11 11.54
C ALA A 62 -5.66 -9.73 12.61
N GLN A 63 -4.76 -8.79 12.31
CA GLN A 63 -3.80 -8.27 13.27
C GLN A 63 -4.47 -7.25 14.21
N ALA A 64 -5.32 -6.37 13.67
CA ALA A 64 -6.05 -5.37 14.44
C ALA A 64 -7.01 -6.04 15.42
N GLU A 65 -7.78 -7.04 14.98
CA GLU A 65 -8.66 -7.85 15.83
C GLU A 65 -7.88 -8.52 16.97
N LYS A 66 -6.72 -9.11 16.67
CA LYS A 66 -5.87 -9.75 17.67
C LYS A 66 -5.32 -8.77 18.71
N LEU A 67 -5.08 -7.53 18.31
CA LEU A 67 -4.59 -6.45 19.18
C LEU A 67 -5.73 -5.68 19.86
N GLY A 68 -6.99 -5.96 19.54
CA GLY A 68 -8.15 -5.22 20.04
C GLY A 68 -8.23 -3.78 19.53
N VAL A 69 -7.63 -3.50 18.37
CA VAL A 69 -7.59 -2.17 17.75
C VAL A 69 -8.81 -2.01 16.85
N SER A 70 -9.62 -0.98 17.09
CA SER A 70 -10.80 -0.70 16.24
C SER A 70 -10.38 -0.16 14.87
N PRO A 71 -11.26 -0.17 13.84
CA PRO A 71 -10.96 0.45 12.55
C PRO A 71 -10.55 1.93 12.69
N GLU A 72 -11.25 2.69 13.54
CA GLU A 72 -10.95 4.10 13.79
C GLU A 72 -9.59 4.28 14.46
N GLU A 73 -9.24 3.41 15.41
CA GLU A 73 -7.96 3.44 16.10
C GLU A 73 -6.80 2.97 15.21
N PHE A 74 -7.08 2.05 14.27
CA PHE A 74 -6.14 1.68 13.23
C PHE A 74 -5.83 2.87 12.34
N MET A 75 -6.88 3.55 11.84
CA MET A 75 -6.73 4.70 10.96
C MET A 75 -6.08 5.92 11.64
N SER A 76 -6.26 6.10 12.94
CA SER A 76 -5.61 7.20 13.68
C SER A 76 -4.08 7.06 13.75
N GLY A 77 -3.53 5.88 13.45
CA GLY A 77 -2.09 5.66 13.36
C GLY A 77 -1.44 6.19 12.09
N PHE A 78 -2.21 6.61 11.08
CA PHE A 78 -1.68 7.05 9.78
C PHE A 78 -1.44 8.56 9.73
N ASP A 79 -0.21 8.96 10.07
CA ASP A 79 0.32 10.28 9.72
C ASP A 79 1.06 10.25 8.37
N GLY A 80 1.54 11.41 7.88
CA GLY A 80 2.21 11.49 6.58
C GLY A 80 3.45 10.56 6.46
N ALA A 81 4.19 10.39 7.55
CA ALA A 81 5.34 9.47 7.57
C ALA A 81 4.90 8.00 7.52
N THR A 82 3.84 7.66 8.26
CA THR A 82 3.23 6.34 8.28
C THR A 82 2.64 5.99 6.93
N ILE A 83 1.97 6.92 6.24
CA ILE A 83 1.46 6.73 4.89
C ILE A 83 2.58 6.33 3.94
N HIS A 84 3.70 7.08 3.95
CA HIS A 84 4.85 6.75 3.12
C HIS A 84 5.45 5.37 3.47
N ALA A 85 5.58 5.03 4.75
CA ALA A 85 6.07 3.73 5.20
C ALA A 85 5.13 2.57 4.81
N ALA A 86 3.82 2.80 4.94
CA ALA A 86 2.78 1.84 4.60
C ALA A 86 2.75 1.57 3.08
N SER A 87 2.86 2.62 2.25
CA SER A 87 2.99 2.49 0.79
C SER A 87 4.22 1.66 0.40
N ASN A 88 5.37 1.92 1.02
CA ASN A 88 6.59 1.12 0.83
C ASN A 88 6.38 -0.36 1.20
N ALA A 89 5.69 -0.63 2.31
CA ALA A 89 5.38 -1.98 2.75
C ALA A 89 4.42 -2.70 1.79
N LEU A 90 3.40 -2.00 1.28
CA LEU A 90 2.42 -2.55 0.35
C LEU A 90 3.10 -2.99 -0.96
N LEU A 91 3.97 -2.15 -1.50
CA LEU A 91 4.79 -2.44 -2.66
C LEU A 91 5.62 -3.71 -2.47
N ALA A 92 6.30 -3.84 -1.33
CA ALA A 92 7.05 -5.06 -0.99
C ALA A 92 6.14 -6.30 -0.93
N ALA A 93 4.95 -6.18 -0.34
CA ALA A 93 3.98 -7.26 -0.24
C ALA A 93 3.43 -7.68 -1.62
N VAL A 94 3.18 -6.73 -2.52
CA VAL A 94 2.79 -7.03 -3.90
C VAL A 94 3.91 -7.76 -4.63
N ALA A 95 5.16 -7.32 -4.48
CA ALA A 95 6.29 -7.99 -5.08
C ALA A 95 6.45 -9.43 -4.57
N ASP A 96 6.26 -9.67 -3.27
CA ASP A 96 6.27 -11.00 -2.66
C ASP A 96 5.12 -11.90 -3.18
N PHE A 97 3.97 -11.31 -3.53
CA PHE A 97 2.83 -12.03 -4.08
C PHE A 97 2.99 -12.36 -5.58
N THR A 98 3.72 -11.54 -6.35
CA THR A 98 3.91 -11.78 -7.79
C THR A 98 4.74 -13.05 -8.07
N HIS A 99 4.23 -13.89 -8.98
CA HIS A 99 4.89 -15.09 -9.49
C HIS A 99 5.14 -14.93 -11.00
N PRO A 100 6.27 -15.43 -11.56
CA PRO A 100 7.34 -16.24 -10.96
C PRO A 100 8.46 -15.42 -10.25
N PRO A 101 9.37 -16.08 -9.48
CA PRO A 101 10.40 -15.40 -8.66
C PRO A 101 11.30 -14.42 -9.40
N ALA A 102 11.53 -14.63 -10.70
CA ALA A 102 12.28 -13.70 -11.54
C ALA A 102 11.54 -12.36 -11.73
N VAL A 103 10.21 -12.39 -11.81
CA VAL A 103 9.37 -11.18 -11.87
C VAL A 103 9.33 -10.51 -10.51
N ALA A 104 9.20 -11.25 -9.41
CA ALA A 104 9.27 -10.69 -8.07
C ALA A 104 10.60 -9.93 -7.81
N LYS A 105 11.73 -10.48 -8.27
CA LYS A 105 13.03 -9.81 -8.19
C LYS A 105 13.06 -8.51 -9.01
N LEU A 106 12.59 -8.56 -10.27
CA LEU A 106 12.53 -7.40 -11.16
C LEU A 106 11.62 -6.29 -10.59
N VAL A 107 10.46 -6.67 -10.03
CA VAL A 107 9.54 -5.74 -9.36
C VAL A 107 10.23 -5.12 -8.15
N LYS A 108 10.86 -5.91 -7.27
CA LYS A 108 11.63 -5.38 -6.11
C LYS A 108 12.71 -4.37 -6.49
N GLU A 109 13.37 -4.58 -7.63
CA GLU A 109 14.40 -3.66 -8.13
C GLU A 109 13.80 -2.38 -8.75
N ARG A 110 12.59 -2.46 -9.33
CA ARG A 110 11.89 -1.30 -9.94
C ARG A 110 11.08 -0.47 -8.94
N LEU A 111 10.63 -1.07 -7.86
CA LEU A 111 9.76 -0.46 -6.85
C LEU A 111 10.22 0.91 -6.32
N PRO A 112 11.50 1.13 -5.99
CA PRO A 112 11.97 2.44 -5.55
C PRO A 112 11.75 3.55 -6.59
N GLY A 113 11.84 3.22 -7.89
CA GLY A 113 11.59 4.17 -8.98
C GLY A 113 10.10 4.46 -9.15
N MET A 114 9.24 3.46 -9.03
CA MET A 114 7.78 3.62 -9.17
C MET A 114 7.18 4.56 -8.12
N LEU A 115 7.68 4.52 -6.87
CA LEU A 115 7.31 5.48 -5.82
C LEU A 115 7.75 6.90 -6.17
N ALA A 116 9.00 7.05 -6.59
CA ALA A 116 9.54 8.36 -6.95
C ALA A 116 8.78 8.97 -8.14
N ASP A 117 8.39 8.14 -9.12
CA ASP A 117 7.60 8.55 -10.27
C ASP A 117 6.16 8.97 -9.86
N ALA A 118 5.54 8.25 -8.90
CA ALA A 118 4.23 8.59 -8.36
C ALA A 118 4.27 9.89 -7.53
N ASP A 119 5.27 10.04 -6.65
CA ASP A 119 5.49 11.26 -5.87
C ASP A 119 5.75 12.47 -6.79
N ALA A 120 6.54 12.29 -7.86
CA ALA A 120 6.80 13.34 -8.84
C ALA A 120 5.53 13.78 -9.57
N LYS A 121 4.70 12.83 -10.03
CA LYS A 121 3.39 13.13 -10.63
C LYS A 121 2.45 13.86 -9.67
N ALA A 122 2.41 13.45 -8.41
CA ALA A 122 1.59 14.12 -7.40
C ALA A 122 2.03 15.58 -7.19
N VAL A 123 3.34 15.85 -7.15
CA VAL A 123 3.89 17.21 -7.07
C VAL A 123 3.55 18.03 -8.31
N GLU A 124 3.61 17.46 -9.52
CA GLU A 124 3.20 18.15 -10.75
C GLU A 124 1.71 18.51 -10.75
N LEU A 125 0.83 17.62 -10.27
CA LEU A 125 -0.61 17.89 -10.15
C LEU A 125 -0.90 19.03 -9.17
N VAL A 126 -0.19 19.09 -8.04
CA VAL A 126 -0.30 20.20 -7.06
C VAL A 126 0.16 21.52 -7.69
N ASN A 127 1.23 21.51 -8.48
CA ASN A 127 1.76 22.71 -9.14
C ASN A 127 0.94 23.14 -10.38
N ALA A 128 0.18 22.21 -10.98
CA ALA A 128 -0.66 22.47 -12.16
C ALA A 128 -2.09 22.93 -11.80
N ALA A 129 -2.51 22.79 -10.54
CA ALA A 129 -3.78 23.34 -10.08
C ALA A 129 -3.70 24.89 -10.01
N PRO A 130 -4.62 25.63 -10.63
CA PRO A 130 -4.63 27.08 -10.50
C PRO A 130 -4.91 27.46 -9.04
N ALA A 131 -4.11 28.41 -8.53
CA ALA A 131 -4.23 28.97 -7.18
C ALA A 131 -5.57 29.67 -6.93
#